data_AF-A0A7Y2UR14-F1
#
_entry.id   AF-A0A7Y2UR14-F1
#
_cell.length_a   1.000
_cell.length_b   1.000
_cell.length_c   1.000
_cell.angle_alpha   90.00
_cell.angle_beta   90.00
_cell.angle_gamma   90.00
#
_symmetry.space_group_name_H-M   'P 1'
#
loop_
_entity.id
_entity.type
_entity.pdbx_description
1 polymer ?
#
loop_
_entity_poly.entity_id
_entity_poly.type
_entity_poly.pdbx_seq_one_letter_code
_entity_poly.pdbx_strand_id
1 'polypeptide(L)'
;RHSGAAAGERLDVRSLCLIRETLARHDGLADFAFAMQGLGTGAISLFGTPEQQAEWLPKTRSGQAISAFALTEPQSGSDVASSTMTATTEGNGFVLDGRKTWISNGGIADVYTVFARTGEAPGAKGLSAFIVPADTPGLKVEERLEVMAPHPLATLHFDGVRIPGSALIGERGKGFGIAMSVLDVFRSTVAAAALGFARRALDEAIDRVTNRKVQGAPLSELQMVQGHIADMAVDIDASALLIYRAAWAKDSGAARVTREAAMAKLFATDHAQQVIDKAVQLHGGDGVRHGQMVESLYREIRALRIYEGASDVQRVVIARQTLGGR
;
A
#
# COMPACT_ATOMS: atom_id res chain seq x y z
N ARG A 1 9.68 -11.70 9.13
CA ARG A 1 8.40 -12.04 9.79
C ARG A 1 7.46 -10.85 9.60
N HIS A 2 6.13 -11.03 9.46
CA HIS A 2 5.21 -9.89 9.34
C HIS A 2 4.81 -9.33 10.71
N SER A 3 4.18 -8.15 10.71
CA SER A 3 3.47 -7.61 11.88
C SER A 3 2.37 -8.60 12.30
N GLY A 4 2.32 -8.94 13.60
CA GLY A 4 1.41 -9.96 14.14
C GLY A 4 1.89 -11.43 14.05
N ALA A 5 3.05 -11.71 13.44
CA ALA A 5 3.59 -13.07 13.38
C ALA A 5 4.11 -13.57 14.74
N ALA A 6 3.84 -14.83 15.07
CA ALA A 6 4.40 -15.51 16.25
C ALA A 6 5.91 -15.80 16.10
N ALA A 7 6.55 -16.19 17.20
CA ALA A 7 7.96 -16.55 17.19
C ALA A 7 8.20 -17.81 16.33
N GLY A 8 8.91 -17.65 15.22
CA GLY A 8 9.24 -18.75 14.29
C GLY A 8 8.43 -18.75 12.99
N GLU A 9 7.37 -17.95 12.92
CA GLU A 9 6.56 -17.83 11.71
C GLU A 9 7.30 -17.09 10.58
N ARG A 10 7.18 -17.64 9.37
CA ARG A 10 7.70 -17.03 8.14
C ARG A 10 6.70 -15.99 7.63
N LEU A 11 7.12 -15.19 6.65
CA LEU A 11 6.21 -14.30 5.96
C LEU A 11 5.14 -15.14 5.23
N ASP A 12 3.88 -15.02 5.63
CA ASP A 12 2.72 -15.62 4.95
C ASP A 12 1.85 -14.50 4.38
N VAL A 13 1.90 -14.35 3.05
CA VAL A 13 1.21 -13.30 2.31
C VAL A 13 -0.30 -13.50 2.37
N ARG A 14 -0.79 -14.75 2.42
CA ARG A 14 -2.23 -15.03 2.60
C ARG A 14 -2.76 -14.49 3.92
N SER A 15 -2.05 -14.71 5.03
CA SER A 15 -2.42 -14.13 6.33
C SER A 15 -2.44 -12.60 6.28
N LEU A 16 -1.44 -11.97 5.63
CA LEU A 16 -1.44 -10.52 5.45
C LEU A 16 -2.64 -10.03 4.64
N CYS A 17 -3.00 -10.73 3.56
CA CYS A 17 -4.19 -10.43 2.76
C CYS A 17 -5.47 -10.56 3.59
N LEU A 18 -5.65 -11.65 4.34
CA LEU A 18 -6.83 -11.87 5.18
C LEU A 18 -6.98 -10.78 6.24
N ILE A 19 -5.89 -10.37 6.89
CA ILE A 19 -5.91 -9.31 7.90
C ILE A 19 -6.36 -7.99 7.25
N ARG A 20 -5.75 -7.60 6.13
CA ARG A 20 -6.10 -6.35 5.44
C ARG A 20 -7.52 -6.36 4.86
N GLU A 21 -7.95 -7.46 4.26
CA GLU A 21 -9.34 -7.63 3.81
C GLU A 21 -10.32 -7.45 4.97
N THR A 22 -10.02 -8.05 6.11
CA THR A 22 -10.88 -7.97 7.30
C THR A 22 -10.91 -6.56 7.86
N LEU A 23 -9.74 -5.95 8.10
CA LEU A 23 -9.66 -4.60 8.65
C LEU A 23 -10.34 -3.58 7.73
N ALA A 24 -10.07 -3.62 6.42
CA ALA A 24 -10.65 -2.69 5.46
C ALA A 24 -12.18 -2.85 5.32
N ARG A 25 -12.74 -4.04 5.55
CA ARG A 25 -14.20 -4.22 5.60
C ARG A 25 -14.84 -3.45 6.77
N HIS A 26 -14.09 -3.28 7.86
CA HIS A 26 -14.58 -2.61 9.06
C HIS A 26 -14.24 -1.13 9.11
N ASP A 27 -12.98 -0.76 8.86
CA ASP A 27 -12.48 0.61 8.97
C ASP A 27 -11.16 0.80 8.20
N GLY A 28 -11.10 1.80 7.32
CA GLY A 28 -9.92 2.06 6.49
C GLY A 28 -8.71 2.58 7.26
N LEU A 29 -8.89 3.26 8.39
CA LEU A 29 -7.76 3.70 9.24
C LEU A 29 -7.13 2.52 9.97
N ALA A 30 -7.92 1.53 10.38
CA ALA A 30 -7.41 0.29 10.96
C ALA A 30 -6.58 -0.51 9.94
N ASP A 31 -7.07 -0.64 8.69
CA ASP A 31 -6.28 -1.24 7.60
C ASP A 31 -4.99 -0.46 7.35
N PHE A 32 -5.08 0.87 7.25
CA PHE A 32 -3.92 1.74 7.03
C PHE A 32 -2.86 1.57 8.12
N ALA A 33 -3.26 1.60 9.39
CA ALA A 33 -2.36 1.46 10.52
C ALA A 33 -1.61 0.11 10.47
N PHE A 34 -2.31 -0.98 10.17
CA PHE A 34 -1.68 -2.29 10.02
C PHE A 34 -0.75 -2.36 8.80
N ALA A 35 -1.22 -1.87 7.65
CA ALA A 35 -0.50 -1.93 6.38
C ALA A 35 0.85 -1.20 6.45
N MET A 36 0.86 -0.01 7.07
CA MET A 36 2.05 0.81 7.13
C MET A 36 3.16 0.20 7.98
N GLN A 37 2.83 -0.55 9.04
CA GLN A 37 3.83 -1.27 9.83
C GLN A 37 4.60 -2.28 8.96
N GLY A 38 3.89 -2.99 8.10
CA GLY A 38 4.45 -3.95 7.16
C GLY A 38 5.28 -3.27 6.07
N LEU A 39 4.68 -2.33 5.34
CA LEU A 39 5.33 -1.64 4.22
C LEU A 39 6.57 -0.85 4.69
N GLY A 40 6.44 -0.08 5.77
CA GLY A 40 7.49 0.76 6.33
C GLY A 40 8.70 -0.02 6.86
N THR A 41 8.54 -1.29 7.22
CA THR A 41 9.63 -2.18 7.67
C THR A 41 9.96 -3.32 6.72
N GLY A 42 9.34 -3.35 5.53
CA GLY A 42 9.54 -4.41 4.55
C GLY A 42 11.00 -4.55 4.11
N ALA A 43 11.68 -3.42 3.88
CA ALA A 43 13.09 -3.40 3.49
C ALA A 43 13.99 -3.97 4.61
N ILE A 44 13.74 -3.57 5.86
CA ILE A 44 14.46 -4.07 7.04
C ILE A 44 14.25 -5.57 7.20
N SER A 45 13.01 -6.03 7.04
CA SER A 45 12.65 -7.46 7.17
C SER A 45 13.28 -8.36 6.12
N LEU A 46 13.50 -7.85 4.90
CA LEU A 46 13.99 -8.64 3.77
C LEU A 46 15.51 -8.51 3.55
N PHE A 47 16.08 -7.34 3.85
CA PHE A 47 17.45 -6.99 3.46
C PHE A 47 18.27 -6.38 4.61
N GLY A 48 17.66 -6.13 5.77
CA GLY A 48 18.37 -5.55 6.91
C GLY A 48 19.32 -6.56 7.56
N THR A 49 20.40 -6.07 8.17
CA THR A 49 21.32 -6.89 8.96
C THR A 49 20.63 -7.43 10.22
N PRO A 50 21.17 -8.46 10.89
CA PRO A 50 20.62 -8.95 12.17
C PRO A 50 20.43 -7.84 13.22
N GLU A 51 21.35 -6.87 13.26
CA GLU A 51 21.32 -5.73 14.19
C GLU A 51 20.17 -4.77 13.85
N GLN A 52 20.04 -4.39 12.57
CA GLN A 52 18.93 -3.55 12.10
C GLN A 52 17.57 -4.22 12.36
N GLN A 53 17.48 -5.53 12.13
CA GLN A 53 16.27 -6.31 12.38
C GLN A 53 15.96 -6.38 13.87
N ALA A 54 16.96 -6.64 14.72
CA ALA A 54 16.81 -6.73 16.17
C ALA A 54 16.40 -5.39 16.81
N GLU A 55 16.84 -4.27 16.24
CA GLU A 55 16.50 -2.95 16.74
C GLU A 55 15.06 -2.54 16.42
N TRP A 56 14.62 -2.69 15.17
CA TRP A 56 13.37 -2.09 14.70
C TRP A 56 12.18 -3.03 14.66
N LEU A 57 12.36 -4.29 14.25
CA LEU A 57 11.23 -5.20 14.03
C LEU A 57 10.47 -5.56 15.32
N PRO A 58 11.12 -5.71 16.50
CA PRO A 58 10.37 -5.92 17.74
C PRO A 58 9.49 -4.72 18.11
N LYS A 59 10.01 -3.49 17.97
CA LYS A 59 9.30 -2.25 18.31
C LYS A 59 8.08 -2.04 17.41
N THR A 60 8.22 -2.28 16.11
CA THR A 60 7.09 -2.13 15.18
C THR A 60 6.06 -3.26 15.31
N ARG A 61 6.49 -4.48 15.67
CA ARG A 61 5.57 -5.60 15.93
C ARG A 61 4.77 -5.43 17.23
N SER A 62 5.37 -4.86 18.26
CA SER A 62 4.68 -4.57 19.53
C SER A 62 3.81 -3.31 19.46
N GLY A 63 3.88 -2.54 18.38
CA GLY A 63 3.18 -1.26 18.22
C GLY A 63 3.82 -0.10 18.99
N GLN A 64 5.04 -0.27 19.51
CA GLN A 64 5.79 0.77 20.23
C GLN A 64 6.50 1.74 19.28
N ALA A 65 6.65 1.40 18.01
CA ALA A 65 7.18 2.29 16.98
C ALA A 65 6.30 2.23 15.71
N ILE A 66 5.99 3.39 15.16
CA ILE A 66 5.27 3.58 13.90
C ILE A 66 6.30 3.69 12.77
N SER A 67 6.09 2.96 11.67
CA SER A 67 7.00 3.00 10.52
C SER A 67 6.41 3.72 9.31
N ALA A 68 7.30 4.20 8.44
CA ALA A 68 6.96 4.85 7.18
C ALA A 68 7.91 4.43 6.05
N PHE A 69 7.44 4.56 4.81
CA PHE A 69 8.18 4.20 3.60
C PHE A 69 8.32 5.42 2.68
N ALA A 70 9.52 5.99 2.64
CA ALA A 70 9.81 7.27 2.00
C ALA A 70 10.50 7.10 0.63
N LEU A 71 9.71 6.81 -0.40
CA LEU A 71 10.17 6.58 -1.77
C LEU A 71 9.89 7.77 -2.70
N THR A 72 8.63 8.19 -2.76
CA THR A 72 8.13 9.16 -3.74
C THR A 72 8.64 10.57 -3.49
N GLU A 73 8.90 11.30 -4.58
CA GLU A 73 9.32 12.70 -4.60
C GLU A 73 8.31 13.55 -5.37
N PRO A 74 8.28 14.88 -5.16
CA PRO A 74 7.37 15.77 -5.89
C PRO A 74 7.44 15.62 -7.42
N GLN A 75 8.63 15.33 -7.95
CA GLN A 75 8.87 15.16 -9.40
C GLN A 75 8.93 13.68 -9.84
N SER A 76 8.84 12.71 -8.92
CA SER A 76 9.06 11.29 -9.22
C SER A 76 8.13 10.40 -8.36
N GLY A 77 7.04 9.95 -8.99
CA GLY A 77 6.10 8.97 -8.44
C GLY A 77 6.19 7.62 -9.16
N SER A 78 5.60 7.54 -10.36
CA SER A 78 5.65 6.31 -11.16
C SER A 78 7.06 6.02 -11.73
N ASP A 79 7.83 7.07 -12.02
CA ASP A 79 9.21 6.96 -12.50
C ASP A 79 10.22 7.07 -11.33
N VAL A 80 10.20 6.06 -10.45
CA VAL A 80 11.05 5.99 -9.25
C VAL A 80 12.55 6.09 -9.58
N ALA A 81 12.97 5.61 -10.75
CA ALA A 81 14.38 5.62 -11.16
C ALA A 81 14.95 7.04 -11.32
N SER A 82 14.08 8.02 -11.54
CA SER A 82 14.40 9.45 -11.70
C SER A 82 14.41 10.23 -10.37
N SER A 83 14.34 9.55 -9.22
CA SER A 83 14.50 10.17 -7.90
C SER A 83 15.79 11.00 -7.80
N THR A 84 15.67 12.19 -7.21
CA THR A 84 16.68 13.25 -7.19
C THR A 84 17.27 13.50 -5.81
N MET A 85 16.61 13.08 -4.73
CA MET A 85 17.15 13.16 -3.38
C MET A 85 18.52 12.46 -3.31
N THR A 86 19.47 13.06 -2.62
CA THR A 86 20.86 12.58 -2.55
C THR A 86 21.20 11.98 -1.19
N ALA A 87 22.18 11.09 -1.19
CA ALA A 87 22.85 10.58 0.00
C ALA A 87 24.36 10.60 -0.27
N THR A 88 25.04 11.69 0.12
CA THR A 88 26.47 11.88 -0.11
C THR A 88 27.27 11.27 1.04
N THR A 89 28.35 10.57 0.72
CA THR A 89 29.23 9.98 1.74
C THR A 89 29.92 11.09 2.55
N GLU A 90 29.85 11.02 3.88
CA GLU A 90 30.61 11.88 4.79
C GLU A 90 31.22 11.00 5.89
N GLY A 91 32.55 10.88 5.91
CA GLY A 91 33.25 9.98 6.84
C GLY A 91 32.81 8.52 6.68
N ASN A 92 32.32 7.91 7.76
CA ASN A 92 31.77 6.56 7.78
C ASN A 92 30.24 6.51 7.59
N GLY A 93 29.62 7.64 7.24
CA GLY A 93 28.17 7.78 7.12
C GLY A 93 27.73 8.49 5.85
N PHE A 94 26.51 9.02 5.89
CA PHE A 94 25.86 9.70 4.77
C PHE A 94 25.18 10.98 5.24
N VAL A 95 25.13 11.96 4.33
CA VAL A 95 24.34 13.19 4.46
C VAL A 95 23.24 13.14 3.41
N LEU A 96 21.99 13.22 3.87
CA LEU A 96 20.80 13.13 3.04
C LEU A 96 20.19 14.52 2.83
N ASP A 97 19.97 14.87 1.57
CA ASP A 97 19.40 16.16 1.15
C ASP A 97 18.35 15.99 0.06
N GLY A 98 17.18 16.61 0.28
CA GLY A 98 16.08 16.62 -0.69
C GLY A 98 14.70 16.50 -0.03
N ARG A 99 13.70 16.10 -0.82
CA ARG A 99 12.30 15.98 -0.38
C ARG A 99 11.72 14.62 -0.71
N LYS A 100 10.85 14.14 0.17
CA LYS A 100 9.94 13.02 -0.07
C LYS A 100 8.52 13.49 0.15
N THR A 101 7.56 13.01 -0.63
CA THR A 101 6.16 13.46 -0.51
C THR A 101 5.19 12.29 -0.71
N TRP A 102 3.95 12.48 -0.27
CA TRP A 102 2.95 11.41 -0.13
C TRP A 102 3.39 10.33 0.86
N ILE A 103 4.13 10.71 1.91
CA ILE A 103 4.68 9.75 2.86
C ILE A 103 3.65 9.47 3.95
N SER A 104 3.04 8.30 3.84
CA SER A 104 2.13 7.76 4.85
C SER A 104 2.85 7.63 6.20
N ASN A 105 2.14 7.98 7.28
CA ASN A 105 2.69 8.18 8.63
C ASN A 105 3.71 9.33 8.76
N GLY A 106 3.89 10.14 7.72
CA GLY A 106 4.74 11.32 7.78
C GLY A 106 4.33 12.27 8.91
N GLY A 107 5.28 12.56 9.81
CA GLY A 107 5.08 13.38 11.00
C GLY A 107 4.54 12.65 12.23
N ILE A 108 4.25 11.36 12.14
CA ILE A 108 3.91 10.51 13.29
C ILE A 108 4.74 9.22 13.36
N ALA A 109 5.46 8.85 12.29
CA ALA A 109 6.35 7.71 12.30
C ALA A 109 7.58 7.98 13.15
N ASP A 110 8.06 6.93 13.84
CA ASP A 110 9.31 6.89 14.60
C ASP A 110 10.50 6.50 13.72
N VAL A 111 10.25 5.81 12.61
CA VAL A 111 11.29 5.38 11.67
C VAL A 111 10.81 5.40 10.22
N TYR A 112 11.68 5.89 9.34
CA TYR A 112 11.47 5.95 7.90
C TYR A 112 12.45 5.03 7.19
N THR A 113 11.94 4.15 6.32
CA THR A 113 12.77 3.55 5.27
C THR A 113 12.86 4.56 4.11
N VAL A 114 14.02 5.18 3.91
CA VAL A 114 14.24 6.26 2.94
C VAL A 114 15.06 5.77 1.74
N PHE A 115 14.68 6.18 0.54
CA PHE A 115 15.43 5.88 -0.69
C PHE A 115 16.07 7.15 -1.26
N ALA A 116 17.39 7.13 -1.43
CA ALA A 116 18.14 8.29 -1.91
C ALA A 116 19.27 7.85 -2.84
N ARG A 117 19.73 8.79 -3.67
CA ARG A 117 20.76 8.57 -4.68
C ARG A 117 22.17 8.63 -4.07
N THR A 118 22.90 7.53 -4.16
CA THR A 118 24.30 7.40 -3.74
C THR A 118 25.29 7.42 -4.91
N GLY A 119 24.80 7.30 -6.15
CA GLY A 119 25.56 7.66 -7.36
C GLY A 119 26.40 6.55 -8.02
N GLU A 120 26.16 5.28 -7.70
CA GLU A 120 26.95 4.16 -8.26
C GLU A 120 26.77 4.00 -9.78
N ALA A 121 25.61 4.38 -10.31
CA ALA A 121 25.31 4.44 -11.74
C ALA A 121 24.06 5.31 -12.03
N PRO A 122 23.81 5.70 -13.29
CA PRO A 122 22.60 6.44 -13.66
C PRO A 122 21.30 5.69 -13.35
N GLY A 123 20.23 6.46 -13.13
CA GLY A 123 18.86 5.93 -12.96
C GLY A 123 18.72 5.00 -11.76
N ALA A 124 18.03 3.87 -11.96
CA ALA A 124 17.68 2.90 -10.92
C ALA A 124 18.88 2.32 -10.16
N LYS A 125 20.03 2.17 -10.81
CA LYS A 125 21.25 1.57 -10.21
C LYS A 125 22.00 2.53 -9.27
N GLY A 126 21.59 3.79 -9.19
CA GLY A 126 22.19 4.79 -8.33
C GLY A 126 21.45 5.02 -7.01
N LEU A 127 20.38 4.27 -6.74
CA LEU A 127 19.56 4.42 -5.54
C LEU A 127 20.01 3.44 -4.45
N SER A 128 19.99 3.89 -3.20
CA SER A 128 20.21 3.11 -1.99
C SER A 128 19.06 3.27 -1.01
N ALA A 129 18.94 2.36 -0.04
CA ALA A 129 17.90 2.37 0.97
C ALA A 129 18.52 2.57 2.36
N PHE A 130 17.86 3.36 3.21
CA PHE A 130 18.37 3.78 4.51
C PHE A 130 17.29 3.69 5.58
N ILE A 131 17.69 3.38 6.82
CA ILE A 131 16.86 3.54 8.01
C ILE A 131 17.14 4.94 8.58
N VAL A 132 16.10 5.76 8.71
CA VAL A 132 16.21 7.12 9.26
C VAL A 132 15.22 7.27 10.43
N PRO A 133 15.72 7.32 11.68
CA PRO A 133 14.90 7.67 12.85
C PRO A 133 14.26 9.06 12.71
N ALA A 134 13.04 9.22 13.20
CA ALA A 134 12.26 10.45 13.04
C ALA A 134 12.85 11.66 13.76
N ASP A 135 13.63 11.43 14.82
CA ASP A 135 14.31 12.44 15.62
C ASP A 135 15.70 12.83 15.07
N THR A 136 16.10 12.28 13.91
CA THR A 136 17.38 12.61 13.29
C THR A 136 17.42 14.11 12.93
N PRO A 137 18.42 14.88 13.43
CA PRO A 137 18.52 16.30 13.11
C PRO A 137 18.55 16.57 11.60
N GLY A 138 17.81 17.59 11.17
CA GLY A 138 17.66 17.98 9.76
C GLY A 138 16.43 17.38 9.06
N LEU A 139 15.81 16.33 9.62
CA LEU A 139 14.55 15.79 9.11
C LEU A 139 13.39 16.63 9.62
N LYS A 140 12.60 17.19 8.70
CA LYS A 140 11.47 18.08 9.00
C LYS A 140 10.23 17.61 8.27
N VAL A 141 9.08 17.71 8.94
CA VAL A 141 7.78 17.68 8.27
C VAL A 141 7.57 19.06 7.65
N GLU A 142 7.67 19.13 6.32
CA GLU A 142 7.51 20.39 5.57
C GLU A 142 6.03 20.75 5.41
N GLU A 143 5.19 19.76 5.14
CA GLU A 143 3.77 19.94 4.88
C GLU A 143 2.98 18.71 5.34
N ARG A 144 1.80 18.92 5.94
CA ARG A 144 0.80 17.88 6.16
C ARG A 144 -0.20 17.91 5.01
N LEU A 145 -0.45 16.76 4.41
CA LEU A 145 -1.25 16.64 3.20
C LEU A 145 -2.67 16.17 3.54
N GLU A 146 -3.66 16.89 3.04
CA GLU A 146 -5.07 16.50 3.12
C GLU A 146 -5.50 15.80 1.83
N VAL A 147 -6.15 14.65 1.96
CA VAL A 147 -6.64 13.84 0.84
C VAL A 147 -8.07 13.43 1.10
N MET A 148 -8.77 13.00 0.05
CA MET A 148 -10.20 12.68 0.09
C MET A 148 -10.62 11.69 1.18
N ALA A 149 -9.76 10.72 1.52
CA ALA A 149 -9.92 9.85 2.68
C ALA A 149 -8.78 10.15 3.66
N PRO A 150 -8.99 11.04 4.65
CA PRO A 150 -7.91 11.56 5.48
C PRO A 150 -7.18 10.46 6.25
N HIS A 151 -5.85 10.52 6.20
CA HIS A 151 -4.95 9.71 7.02
C HIS A 151 -3.62 10.48 7.18
N PRO A 152 -2.75 10.10 8.14
CA PRO A 152 -1.46 10.75 8.33
C PRO A 152 -0.59 10.69 7.06
N LEU A 153 -0.38 11.85 6.43
CA LEU A 153 0.35 12.00 5.19
C LEU A 153 1.16 13.30 5.21
N ALA A 154 2.39 13.27 4.71
CA ALA A 154 3.25 14.46 4.71
C ALA A 154 4.23 14.54 3.54
N THR A 155 4.69 15.77 3.30
CA THR A 155 5.97 16.05 2.65
C THR A 155 7.05 16.17 3.74
N LEU A 156 8.16 15.47 3.51
CA LEU A 156 9.35 15.46 4.37
C LEU A 156 10.46 16.21 3.65
N HIS A 157 11.13 17.10 4.37
CA HIS A 157 12.34 17.79 3.92
C HIS A 157 13.54 17.25 4.72
N PHE A 158 14.56 16.84 3.99
CA PHE A 158 15.85 16.40 4.51
C PHE A 158 16.85 17.51 4.19
N ASP A 159 17.36 18.14 5.25
CA ASP A 159 18.25 19.30 5.21
C ASP A 159 19.53 18.95 5.97
N GLY A 160 20.51 18.40 5.25
CA GLY A 160 21.77 17.92 5.81
C GLY A 160 21.62 16.78 6.83
N VAL A 161 20.69 15.85 6.59
CA VAL A 161 20.39 14.76 7.55
C VAL A 161 21.55 13.77 7.61
N ARG A 162 22.25 13.74 8.75
CA ARG A 162 23.41 12.87 8.97
C ARG A 162 23.00 11.53 9.57
N ILE A 163 23.39 10.44 8.91
CA ILE A 163 23.16 9.06 9.38
C ILE A 163 24.45 8.23 9.33
N PRO A 164 24.64 7.26 10.25
CA PRO A 164 25.81 6.39 10.23
C PRO A 164 25.76 5.42 9.05
N GLY A 165 26.91 4.87 8.65
CA GLY A 165 26.97 3.86 7.57
C GLY A 165 26.16 2.61 7.87
N SER A 166 25.96 2.28 9.16
CA SER A 166 25.10 1.18 9.63
C SER A 166 23.61 1.40 9.34
N ALA A 167 23.19 2.60 8.91
CA ALA A 167 21.82 2.88 8.49
C ALA A 167 21.51 2.36 7.08
N LEU A 168 22.53 2.04 6.26
CA LEU A 168 22.35 1.49 4.92
C LEU A 168 21.71 0.10 4.98
N ILE A 169 20.60 -0.09 4.26
CA ILE A 169 19.93 -1.38 4.11
C ILE A 169 20.47 -2.05 2.83
N GLY A 170 21.09 -3.21 3.00
CA GLY A 170 21.75 -3.93 1.90
C GLY A 170 23.00 -3.20 1.40
N GLU A 171 23.21 -3.21 0.08
CA GLU A 171 24.38 -2.59 -0.55
C GLU A 171 24.02 -1.28 -1.27
N ARG A 172 25.02 -0.42 -1.44
CA ARG A 172 24.89 0.79 -2.25
C ARG A 172 24.46 0.47 -3.69
N GLY A 173 23.57 1.27 -4.25
CA GLY A 173 23.04 1.08 -5.61
C GLY A 173 21.99 -0.03 -5.75
N LYS A 174 21.63 -0.73 -4.65
CA LYS A 174 20.59 -1.77 -4.65
C LYS A 174 19.20 -1.27 -4.22
N GLY A 175 19.08 -0.01 -3.82
CA GLY A 175 17.86 0.59 -3.27
C GLY A 175 16.64 0.43 -4.17
N PHE A 176 16.78 0.60 -5.49
CA PHE A 176 15.66 0.38 -6.42
C PHE A 176 15.17 -1.07 -6.40
N GLY A 177 16.09 -2.04 -6.43
CA GLY A 177 15.75 -3.46 -6.36
C GLY A 177 15.10 -3.84 -5.03
N ILE A 178 15.57 -3.25 -3.93
CA ILE A 178 14.97 -3.39 -2.60
C ILE A 178 13.53 -2.84 -2.61
N ALA A 179 13.32 -1.61 -3.08
CA ALA A 179 12.00 -1.00 -3.16
C ALA A 179 11.01 -1.86 -3.97
N MET A 180 11.42 -2.31 -5.15
CA MET A 180 10.57 -3.15 -6.00
C MET A 180 10.25 -4.51 -5.35
N SER A 181 11.21 -5.11 -4.63
CA SER A 181 11.00 -6.38 -3.93
C SER A 181 10.01 -6.24 -2.77
N VAL A 182 10.05 -5.11 -2.04
CA VAL A 182 9.07 -4.79 -1.01
C VAL A 182 7.69 -4.61 -1.64
N LEU A 183 7.56 -3.78 -2.68
CA LEU A 183 6.28 -3.56 -3.35
C LEU A 183 5.68 -4.85 -3.95
N ASP A 184 6.51 -5.74 -4.50
CA ASP A 184 6.02 -7.03 -5.03
C ASP A 184 5.39 -7.93 -3.95
N VAL A 185 5.84 -7.82 -2.69
CA VAL A 185 5.22 -8.53 -1.56
C VAL A 185 3.89 -7.87 -1.16
N PHE A 186 3.84 -6.53 -1.09
CA PHE A 186 2.68 -5.82 -0.53
C PHE A 186 1.57 -5.52 -1.53
N ARG A 187 1.82 -5.55 -2.85
CA ARG A 187 0.81 -5.31 -3.90
C ARG A 187 -0.44 -6.18 -3.79
N SER A 188 -0.28 -7.48 -3.50
CA SER A 188 -1.43 -8.38 -3.27
C SER A 188 -2.22 -8.00 -2.01
N THR A 189 -1.57 -7.42 -1.01
CA THR A 189 -2.22 -6.98 0.23
C THR A 189 -3.03 -5.69 0.04
N VAL A 190 -2.60 -4.78 -0.86
CA VAL A 190 -3.42 -3.63 -1.29
C VAL A 190 -4.68 -4.10 -2.01
N ALA A 191 -4.53 -5.11 -2.86
CA ALA A 191 -5.66 -5.74 -3.55
C ALA A 191 -6.65 -6.34 -2.53
N ALA A 192 -6.15 -6.96 -1.45
CA ALA A 192 -6.97 -7.48 -0.36
C ALA A 192 -7.72 -6.39 0.43
N ALA A 193 -7.08 -5.24 0.70
CA ALA A 193 -7.79 -4.09 1.30
C ALA A 193 -8.95 -3.60 0.42
N ALA A 194 -8.72 -3.48 -0.90
CA ALA A 194 -9.76 -3.13 -1.86
C ALA A 194 -10.93 -4.13 -1.85
N LEU A 195 -10.63 -5.43 -1.74
CA LEU A 195 -11.65 -6.46 -1.58
C LEU A 195 -12.46 -6.28 -0.28
N GLY A 196 -11.82 -5.93 0.84
CA GLY A 196 -12.50 -5.62 2.09
C GLY A 196 -13.53 -4.49 1.95
N PHE A 197 -13.11 -3.37 1.35
CA PHE A 197 -14.01 -2.24 1.04
C PHE A 197 -15.15 -2.64 0.11
N ALA A 198 -14.87 -3.44 -0.93
CA ALA A 198 -15.89 -3.92 -1.88
C ALA A 198 -16.92 -4.83 -1.19
N ARG A 199 -16.47 -5.76 -0.33
CA ARG A 199 -17.35 -6.62 0.46
C ARG A 199 -18.25 -5.81 1.37
N ARG A 200 -17.70 -4.80 2.05
CA ARG A 200 -18.50 -3.89 2.88
C ARG A 200 -19.55 -3.17 2.06
N ALA A 201 -19.20 -2.64 0.89
CA ALA A 201 -20.16 -1.96 0.02
C ALA A 201 -21.27 -2.90 -0.48
N LEU A 202 -20.98 -4.17 -0.77
CA LEU A 202 -22.01 -5.16 -1.09
C LEU A 202 -22.92 -5.43 0.10
N ASP A 203 -22.39 -5.58 1.32
CA ASP A 203 -23.22 -5.77 2.52
C ASP A 203 -24.20 -4.60 2.71
N GLU A 204 -23.70 -3.36 2.62
CA GLU A 204 -24.52 -2.15 2.72
C GLU A 204 -25.57 -2.08 1.59
N ALA A 205 -25.20 -2.46 0.36
CA ALA A 205 -26.12 -2.50 -0.76
C ALA A 205 -27.23 -3.55 -0.55
N ILE A 206 -26.90 -4.75 -0.08
CA ILE A 206 -27.87 -5.81 0.22
C ILE A 206 -28.86 -5.33 1.29
N ASP A 207 -28.37 -4.74 2.38
CA ASP A 207 -29.24 -4.19 3.42
C ASP A 207 -30.17 -3.10 2.86
N ARG A 208 -29.62 -2.17 2.06
CA ARG A 208 -30.41 -1.11 1.43
C ARG A 208 -31.51 -1.67 0.53
N VAL A 209 -31.18 -2.59 -0.37
CA VAL A 209 -32.13 -3.03 -1.40
C VAL A 209 -33.20 -3.97 -0.88
N THR A 210 -32.91 -4.71 0.19
CA THR A 210 -33.89 -5.60 0.83
C THR A 210 -34.88 -4.83 1.71
N ASN A 211 -34.46 -3.72 2.34
CA ASN A 211 -35.30 -2.96 3.25
C ASN A 211 -35.99 -1.74 2.61
N ARG A 212 -35.36 -1.09 1.63
CA ARG A 212 -35.93 0.11 1.00
C ARG A 212 -37.05 -0.26 0.03
N LYS A 213 -38.25 0.25 0.29
CA LYS A 213 -39.40 0.10 -0.60
C LYS A 213 -39.57 1.27 -1.56
N VAL A 214 -39.86 0.96 -2.81
CA VAL A 214 -40.26 1.91 -3.87
C VAL A 214 -41.44 1.29 -4.61
N GLN A 215 -42.48 2.08 -4.88
CA GLN A 215 -43.71 1.60 -5.54
C GLN A 215 -44.36 0.40 -4.82
N GLY A 216 -44.26 0.34 -3.49
CA GLY A 216 -44.89 -0.69 -2.65
C GLY A 216 -44.08 -1.96 -2.43
N ALA A 217 -42.98 -2.16 -3.16
CA ALA A 217 -42.13 -3.36 -3.07
C ALA A 217 -40.67 -3.00 -2.71
N PRO A 218 -39.89 -3.93 -2.11
CA PRO A 218 -38.45 -3.78 -1.94
C PRO A 218 -37.72 -3.52 -3.27
N LEU A 219 -36.65 -2.72 -3.22
CA LEU A 219 -35.79 -2.49 -4.39
C LEU A 219 -35.22 -3.79 -4.97
N SER A 220 -34.99 -4.81 -4.14
CA SER A 220 -34.51 -6.13 -4.55
C SER A 220 -35.44 -6.87 -5.52
N GLU A 221 -36.70 -6.46 -5.67
CA GLU A 221 -37.63 -7.03 -6.66
C GLU A 221 -37.42 -6.45 -8.06
N LEU A 222 -36.69 -5.34 -8.20
CA LEU A 222 -36.41 -4.72 -9.50
C LEU A 222 -35.25 -5.44 -10.19
N GLN A 223 -35.47 -5.91 -11.42
CA GLN A 223 -34.46 -6.67 -12.18
C GLN A 223 -33.13 -5.92 -12.38
N MET A 224 -33.18 -4.59 -12.57
CA MET A 224 -31.97 -3.78 -12.68
C MET A 224 -31.16 -3.75 -11.39
N VAL A 225 -31.83 -3.75 -10.23
CA VAL A 225 -31.17 -3.84 -8.92
C VAL A 225 -30.55 -5.22 -8.73
N GLN A 226 -31.27 -6.29 -9.10
CA GLN A 226 -30.73 -7.65 -9.07
C GLN A 226 -29.49 -7.78 -9.95
N GLY A 227 -29.50 -7.17 -11.14
CA GLY A 227 -28.33 -7.10 -12.03
C GLY A 227 -27.13 -6.42 -11.37
N HIS A 228 -27.33 -5.27 -10.72
CA HIS A 228 -26.24 -4.61 -9.98
C HIS A 228 -25.67 -5.49 -8.86
N ILE A 229 -26.51 -6.15 -8.07
CA ILE A 229 -26.05 -7.05 -7.00
C ILE A 229 -25.28 -8.25 -7.59
N ALA A 230 -25.74 -8.81 -8.71
CA ALA A 230 -25.07 -9.91 -9.39
C ALA A 230 -23.67 -9.48 -9.88
N ASP A 231 -23.56 -8.35 -10.56
CA ASP A 231 -22.27 -7.80 -11.02
C ASP A 231 -21.31 -7.57 -9.84
N MET A 232 -21.82 -6.96 -8.75
CA MET A 232 -21.02 -6.71 -7.55
C MET A 232 -20.46 -8.01 -6.94
N ALA A 233 -21.28 -9.05 -6.86
CA ALA A 233 -20.86 -10.34 -6.32
C ALA A 233 -19.80 -11.02 -7.19
N VAL A 234 -19.96 -11.00 -8.51
CA VAL A 234 -18.99 -11.57 -9.47
C VAL A 234 -17.65 -10.85 -9.39
N ASP A 235 -17.68 -9.51 -9.34
CA ASP A 235 -16.48 -8.67 -9.23
C ASP A 235 -15.69 -8.97 -7.95
N ILE A 236 -16.40 -9.16 -6.83
CA ILE A 236 -15.82 -9.51 -5.52
C ILE A 236 -15.16 -10.89 -5.57
N ASP A 237 -15.84 -11.91 -6.08
CA ASP A 237 -15.30 -13.27 -6.10
C ASP A 237 -14.14 -13.41 -7.09
N ALA A 238 -14.23 -12.78 -8.27
CA ALA A 238 -13.12 -12.72 -9.22
C ALA A 238 -11.89 -12.02 -8.61
N SER A 239 -12.10 -10.92 -7.87
CA SER A 239 -11.04 -10.22 -7.15
C SER A 239 -10.40 -11.13 -6.09
N ALA A 240 -11.21 -11.77 -5.26
CA ALA A 240 -10.73 -12.68 -4.21
C ALA A 240 -9.87 -13.82 -4.80
N LEU A 241 -10.34 -14.46 -5.87
CA LEU A 241 -9.59 -15.52 -6.54
C LEU A 241 -8.23 -15.04 -7.07
N LEU A 242 -8.15 -13.85 -7.65
CA LEU A 242 -6.88 -13.29 -8.13
C LEU A 242 -5.92 -12.97 -6.97
N ILE A 243 -6.43 -12.36 -5.90
CA ILE A 243 -5.67 -11.99 -4.71
C ILE A 243 -5.08 -13.23 -4.05
N TYR A 244 -5.93 -14.21 -3.74
CA TYR A 244 -5.51 -15.39 -3.00
C TYR A 244 -4.68 -16.35 -3.84
N ARG A 245 -4.85 -16.38 -5.18
CA ARG A 245 -3.93 -17.08 -6.08
C ARG A 245 -2.53 -16.46 -6.05
N ALA A 246 -2.41 -15.13 -6.11
CA ALA A 246 -1.12 -14.45 -6.06
C ALA A 246 -0.42 -14.67 -4.71
N ALA A 247 -1.17 -14.55 -3.60
CA ALA A 247 -0.65 -14.78 -2.26
C ALA A 247 -0.23 -16.26 -2.06
N TRP A 248 -1.08 -17.21 -2.45
CA TRP A 248 -0.77 -18.64 -2.39
C TRP A 248 0.49 -18.98 -3.18
N ALA A 249 0.63 -18.47 -4.41
CA ALA A 249 1.82 -18.73 -5.23
C ALA A 249 3.09 -18.28 -4.51
N LYS A 250 3.05 -17.11 -3.85
CA LYS A 250 4.19 -16.60 -3.08
C LYS A 250 4.51 -17.48 -1.89
N ASP A 251 3.49 -17.87 -1.11
CA ASP A 251 3.65 -18.67 0.10
C ASP A 251 4.07 -20.11 -0.21
N SER A 252 3.70 -20.64 -1.38
CA SER A 252 4.15 -21.93 -1.91
C SER A 252 5.56 -21.90 -2.50
N GLY A 253 6.30 -20.80 -2.33
CA GLY A 253 7.72 -20.72 -2.66
C GLY A 253 8.03 -20.20 -4.06
N ALA A 254 7.06 -19.62 -4.78
CA ALA A 254 7.37 -18.94 -6.03
C ALA A 254 8.41 -17.84 -5.79
N ALA A 255 9.49 -17.86 -6.59
CA ALA A 255 10.56 -16.89 -6.48
C ALA A 255 10.03 -15.46 -6.67
N ARG A 256 9.10 -15.27 -7.62
CA ARG A 256 8.43 -14.00 -7.91
C ARG A 256 6.95 -14.25 -8.20
N VAL A 257 6.15 -13.25 -7.86
CA VAL A 257 4.70 -13.17 -8.17
C VAL A 257 4.36 -11.84 -8.84
N THR A 258 5.33 -11.21 -9.50
CA THR A 258 5.21 -9.86 -10.05
C THR A 258 4.02 -9.72 -11.00
N ARG A 259 3.75 -10.72 -11.85
CA ARG A 259 2.62 -10.70 -12.78
C ARG A 259 1.30 -10.93 -12.04
N GLU A 260 1.25 -11.96 -11.19
CA GLU A 260 0.05 -12.37 -10.45
C GLU A 260 -0.39 -11.26 -9.48
N ALA A 261 0.55 -10.66 -8.75
CA ALA A 261 0.29 -9.54 -7.84
C ALA A 261 -0.17 -8.27 -8.58
N ALA A 262 0.43 -7.96 -9.75
CA ALA A 262 0.00 -6.85 -10.58
C ALA A 262 -1.43 -7.05 -11.13
N MET A 263 -1.76 -8.27 -11.57
CA MET A 263 -3.12 -8.64 -12.01
C MET A 263 -4.12 -8.50 -10.85
N ALA A 264 -3.80 -9.03 -9.67
CA ALA A 264 -4.64 -8.93 -8.49
C ALA A 264 -4.90 -7.47 -8.11
N LYS A 265 -3.84 -6.65 -7.99
CA LYS A 265 -3.97 -5.23 -7.65
C LYS A 265 -4.78 -4.45 -8.67
N LEU A 266 -4.47 -4.61 -9.96
CA LEU A 266 -5.20 -3.93 -11.02
C LEU A 266 -6.68 -4.28 -10.99
N PHE A 267 -7.01 -5.57 -11.00
CA PHE A 267 -8.38 -6.03 -11.09
C PHE A 267 -9.17 -5.63 -9.84
N ALA A 268 -8.67 -5.96 -8.64
CA ALA A 268 -9.38 -5.73 -7.40
C ALA A 268 -9.62 -4.24 -7.12
N THR A 269 -8.63 -3.37 -7.36
CA THR A 269 -8.81 -1.94 -7.09
C THR A 269 -9.74 -1.25 -8.09
N ASP A 270 -9.69 -1.62 -9.38
CA ASP A 270 -10.60 -1.06 -10.38
C ASP A 270 -12.04 -1.59 -10.19
N HIS A 271 -12.23 -2.87 -9.83
CA HIS A 271 -13.59 -3.42 -9.63
C HIS A 271 -14.17 -3.09 -8.26
N ALA A 272 -13.36 -2.95 -7.21
CA ALA A 272 -13.84 -2.41 -5.93
C ALA A 272 -14.43 -1.00 -6.09
N GLN A 273 -13.81 -0.14 -6.91
CA GLN A 273 -14.39 1.16 -7.25
C GLN A 273 -15.78 1.02 -7.89
N GLN A 274 -15.97 0.07 -8.80
CA GLN A 274 -17.25 -0.16 -9.47
C GLN A 274 -18.30 -0.73 -8.52
N VAL A 275 -17.91 -1.65 -7.63
CA VAL A 275 -18.79 -2.21 -6.59
C VAL A 275 -19.28 -1.10 -5.67
N ILE A 276 -18.36 -0.27 -5.17
CA ILE A 276 -18.67 0.84 -4.26
C ILE A 276 -19.53 1.90 -4.95
N ASP A 277 -19.25 2.22 -6.21
CA ASP A 277 -20.05 3.15 -7.02
C ASP A 277 -21.50 2.65 -7.20
N LYS A 278 -21.69 1.35 -7.52
CA LYS A 278 -23.03 0.74 -7.55
C LYS A 278 -23.72 0.80 -6.19
N ALA A 279 -23.00 0.59 -5.09
CA ALA A 279 -23.56 0.70 -3.74
C ALA A 279 -24.04 2.14 -3.45
N VAL A 280 -23.26 3.15 -3.80
CA VAL A 280 -23.65 4.57 -3.72
C VAL A 280 -24.92 4.81 -4.54
N GLN A 281 -24.97 4.34 -5.78
CA GLN A 281 -26.12 4.48 -6.67
C GLN A 281 -27.40 3.86 -6.08
N LEU A 282 -27.31 2.66 -5.49
CA LEU A 282 -28.42 1.95 -4.85
C LEU A 282 -28.93 2.66 -3.57
N HIS A 283 -28.08 3.46 -2.93
CA HIS A 283 -28.48 4.32 -1.82
C HIS A 283 -29.16 5.62 -2.27
N GLY A 284 -29.07 6.00 -3.56
CA GLY A 284 -29.67 7.22 -4.09
C GLY A 284 -29.08 8.46 -3.43
N GLY A 285 -29.94 9.42 -3.04
CA GLY A 285 -29.48 10.65 -2.39
C GLY A 285 -28.70 10.41 -1.08
N ASP A 286 -29.01 9.33 -0.35
CA ASP A 286 -28.24 8.97 0.85
C ASP A 286 -26.81 8.54 0.48
N GLY A 287 -26.58 7.97 -0.70
CA GLY A 287 -25.28 7.45 -1.11
C GLY A 287 -24.16 8.49 -1.19
N VAL A 288 -24.51 9.76 -1.33
CA VAL A 288 -23.56 10.90 -1.38
C VAL A 288 -23.64 11.78 -0.14
N ARG A 289 -24.42 11.38 0.87
CA ARG A 289 -24.54 12.12 2.11
C ARG A 289 -23.31 11.84 2.98
N HIS A 290 -22.56 12.89 3.31
CA HIS A 290 -21.40 12.79 4.20
C HIS A 290 -21.74 12.02 5.49
N GLY A 291 -20.88 11.06 5.84
CA GLY A 291 -21.04 10.19 7.01
C GLY A 291 -21.83 8.91 6.76
N GLN A 292 -22.37 8.70 5.55
CA GLN A 292 -22.87 7.40 5.14
C GLN A 292 -21.71 6.47 4.81
N MET A 293 -21.85 5.18 5.13
CA MET A 293 -20.76 4.22 4.95
C MET A 293 -20.33 4.12 3.48
N VAL A 294 -21.28 4.00 2.55
CA VAL A 294 -20.98 3.94 1.11
C VAL A 294 -20.31 5.21 0.57
N GLU A 295 -20.61 6.38 1.16
CA GLU A 295 -19.94 7.65 0.83
C GLU A 295 -18.47 7.63 1.28
N SER A 296 -18.22 7.15 2.50
CA SER A 296 -16.85 7.01 3.02
C SER A 296 -16.04 6.02 2.18
N LEU A 297 -16.60 4.85 1.87
CA LEU A 297 -15.97 3.84 1.03
C LEU A 297 -15.64 4.39 -0.37
N TYR A 298 -16.51 5.22 -0.95
CA TYR A 298 -16.27 5.86 -2.24
C TYR A 298 -15.04 6.76 -2.21
N ARG A 299 -14.82 7.45 -1.09
CA ARG A 299 -13.60 8.24 -0.87
C ARG A 299 -12.38 7.36 -0.63
N GLU A 300 -12.49 6.32 0.20
CA GLU A 300 -11.39 5.43 0.58
C GLU A 300 -10.77 4.69 -0.61
N ILE A 301 -11.60 4.13 -1.50
CA ILE A 301 -11.11 3.25 -2.56
C ILE A 301 -10.26 3.96 -3.63
N ARG A 302 -10.44 5.28 -3.80
CA ARG A 302 -9.92 5.98 -4.97
C ARG A 302 -8.39 6.01 -5.02
N ALA A 303 -7.74 6.15 -3.87
CA ALA A 303 -6.28 6.24 -3.76
C ALA A 303 -5.59 4.89 -4.01
N LEU A 304 -6.25 3.77 -3.70
CA LEU A 304 -5.71 2.41 -3.91
C LEU A 304 -5.43 2.13 -5.40
N ARG A 305 -6.14 2.81 -6.31
CA ARG A 305 -5.90 2.73 -7.77
C ARG A 305 -4.65 3.49 -8.22
N ILE A 306 -4.08 4.33 -7.36
CA ILE A 306 -2.96 5.23 -7.67
C ILE A 306 -1.67 4.77 -6.97
N TYR A 307 -1.70 4.59 -5.65
CA TYR A 307 -0.48 4.26 -4.90
C TYR A 307 -0.03 2.81 -5.12
N GLU A 308 1.22 2.51 -4.69
CA GLU A 308 1.90 1.22 -4.91
C GLU A 308 1.92 0.75 -6.38
N GLY A 309 1.90 1.75 -7.28
CA GLY A 309 1.84 1.61 -8.73
C GLY A 309 0.41 1.79 -9.24
N ALA A 310 0.19 2.88 -9.98
CA ALA A 310 -1.10 3.20 -10.58
C ALA A 310 -1.59 2.08 -11.50
N SER A 311 -2.89 2.00 -11.75
CA SER A 311 -3.48 0.98 -12.63
C SER A 311 -2.74 0.86 -13.98
N ASP A 312 -2.28 1.96 -14.57
CA ASP A 312 -1.53 1.95 -15.82
C ASP A 312 -0.12 1.39 -15.68
N VAL A 313 0.55 1.62 -14.55
CA VAL A 313 1.83 0.97 -14.22
C VAL A 313 1.64 -0.54 -14.11
N GLN A 314 0.55 -0.99 -13.49
CA GLN A 314 0.26 -2.44 -13.42
C GLN A 314 0.03 -3.03 -14.80
N ARG A 315 -0.69 -2.34 -15.69
CA ARG A 315 -0.87 -2.76 -17.10
C ARG A 315 0.47 -2.91 -17.82
N VAL A 316 1.39 -1.96 -17.64
CA VAL A 316 2.75 -2.05 -18.20
C VAL A 316 3.52 -3.26 -17.65
N VAL A 317 3.44 -3.52 -16.34
CA VAL A 317 4.08 -4.69 -15.71
C VAL A 317 3.50 -5.99 -16.28
N ILE A 318 2.17 -6.11 -16.36
CA ILE A 318 1.47 -7.28 -16.89
C ILE A 318 1.84 -7.51 -18.36
N ALA A 319 1.84 -6.46 -19.18
CA ALA A 319 2.20 -6.53 -20.59
C ALA A 319 3.64 -7.02 -20.77
N ARG A 320 4.60 -6.43 -20.03
CA ARG A 320 6.00 -6.84 -20.08
C ARG A 320 6.21 -8.29 -19.67
N GLN A 321 5.57 -8.75 -18.59
CA GLN A 321 5.70 -10.14 -18.13
C GLN A 321 5.02 -11.13 -19.09
N THR A 322 3.90 -10.75 -19.70
CA THR A 322 3.18 -11.61 -20.65
C THR A 322 3.91 -11.74 -21.98
N LEU A 323 4.48 -10.63 -22.48
CA LEU A 323 5.22 -10.62 -23.75
C LEU A 323 6.64 -11.18 -23.61
N GLY A 324 7.32 -10.91 -22.48
CA GLY A 324 8.68 -11.39 -22.21
C GLY A 324 8.77 -12.82 -21.68
N GLY A 325 7.63 -13.49 -21.48
CA GLY A 325 7.55 -14.93 -21.21
C GLY A 325 7.54 -15.81 -22.47
N ARG A 326 7.90 -15.25 -23.63
CA ARG A 326 8.18 -15.97 -24.87
C ARG A 326 9.67 -16.02 -25.13
#